data_AF-A0A1J5A657-F1
#
_entry.id   AF-A0A1J5A657-F1
#
_cell.length_a   1.000
_cell.length_b   1.000
_cell.length_c   1.000
_cell.angle_alpha   90.00
_cell.angle_beta   90.00
_cell.angle_gamma   90.00
#
_symmetry.space_group_name_H-M   'P 1'
#
loop_
_entity.id
_entity.type
_entity.pdbx_description
1 polymer ?
#
loop_
_entity_poly.entity_id
_entity_poly.type
_entity_poly.pdbx_seq_one_letter_code
_entity_poly.pdbx_strand_id
1 'polypeptide(L)'
;MFWYDLRYSIVYQQLVDGVQIADVKRFFLFGGSDRGEEIVIDIAAVWERKLAATRCHVSQFGQREEALEWLARWNHEIGECCGLNYAEAFHQMQVW
;
A
#
# COMPACT_ATOMS: atom_id res chain seq x y z
N MET A 1 18.22 16.95 -35.06
CA MET A 1 17.57 17.58 -33.89
C MET A 1 16.37 16.71 -33.52
N PHE A 2 16.58 15.67 -32.71
CA PHE A 2 15.52 14.75 -32.29
C PHE A 2 15.69 14.47 -30.80
N TRP A 3 15.00 15.26 -29.99
CA TRP A 3 14.79 15.00 -28.57
C TRP A 3 13.29 15.11 -28.34
N TYR A 4 12.54 14.08 -28.73
CA TYR A 4 11.18 13.91 -28.22
C TYR A 4 11.30 13.09 -26.93
N ASP A 5 11.15 13.79 -25.82
CA ASP A 5 11.16 13.24 -24.47
C ASP A 5 9.96 12.29 -24.31
N LEU A 6 10.24 10.98 -24.27
CA LEU A 6 9.27 9.88 -24.14
C LEU A 6 8.33 10.04 -22.94
N ARG A 7 8.67 10.88 -21.95
CA ARG A 7 7.85 11.13 -20.76
C ARG A 7 6.55 11.89 -21.05
N TYR A 8 6.50 12.66 -22.13
CA TYR A 8 5.27 13.36 -22.53
C TYR A 8 4.32 12.51 -23.37
N SER A 9 4.78 11.38 -23.94
CA SER A 9 3.95 10.64 -24.91
C SER A 9 2.77 9.91 -24.26
N ILE A 10 2.95 9.32 -23.07
CA ILE A 10 1.92 8.52 -22.42
C ILE A 10 0.80 9.39 -21.85
N VAL A 11 1.16 10.45 -21.11
CA VAL A 11 0.16 11.36 -20.52
C VAL A 11 -0.61 12.09 -21.61
N TYR A 12 0.08 12.54 -22.66
CA TYR A 12 -0.57 13.19 -23.79
C TYR A 12 -1.51 12.24 -24.53
N GLN A 13 -1.10 10.99 -24.76
CA GLN A 13 -1.96 10.00 -25.40
C GLN A 13 -3.21 9.70 -24.56
N GLN A 14 -3.09 9.60 -23.23
CA GLN A 14 -4.25 9.41 -22.35
C GLN A 14 -5.24 10.56 -22.43
N LEU A 15 -4.77 11.80 -22.50
CA LEU A 15 -5.63 12.98 -22.69
C LEU A 15 -6.31 12.98 -24.06
N VAL A 16 -5.59 12.60 -25.12
CA VAL A 16 -6.16 12.42 -26.47
C VAL A 16 -7.23 11.32 -26.48
N ASP A 17 -7.00 10.24 -25.74
CA ASP A 17 -7.95 9.12 -25.58
C ASP A 17 -9.14 9.47 -24.66
N GLY A 18 -9.23 10.73 -24.20
CA GLY A 18 -10.37 11.27 -23.44
C GLY A 18 -10.31 11.02 -21.94
N VAL A 19 -9.20 10.50 -21.41
CA VAL A 19 -9.01 10.32 -19.96
C VAL A 19 -9.02 11.68 -19.28
N GLN A 20 -9.83 11.79 -18.22
CA GLN A 20 -9.94 13.03 -17.45
C GLN A 20 -8.82 13.16 -16.42
N ILE A 21 -8.41 14.40 -16.14
CA ILE A 21 -7.42 14.68 -15.11
C ILE A 21 -8.04 14.43 -13.74
N ALA A 22 -7.42 13.55 -12.96
CA ALA A 22 -7.76 13.32 -11.57
C ALA A 22 -6.95 14.27 -10.68
N ASP A 23 -7.65 14.97 -9.78
CA ASP A 23 -7.05 15.82 -8.76
C ASP A 23 -6.93 15.04 -7.45
N VAL A 24 -5.84 14.28 -7.33
CA VAL A 24 -5.58 13.40 -6.18
C VAL A 24 -5.08 14.22 -5.00
N LYS A 25 -5.82 14.20 -3.89
CA LYS A 25 -5.56 15.08 -2.73
C LYS A 25 -4.53 14.59 -1.74
N ARG A 26 -4.34 13.26 -1.63
CA ARG A 26 -3.46 12.65 -0.64
C ARG A 26 -2.85 11.38 -1.19
N PHE A 27 -1.58 11.16 -0.85
CA PHE A 27 -0.85 9.96 -1.21
C PHE A 27 -0.32 9.30 0.05
N PHE A 28 -0.59 8.01 0.19
CA PHE A 28 -0.13 7.17 1.29
C PHE A 28 0.58 5.96 0.70
N LEU A 29 1.79 5.70 1.17
CA LEU A 29 2.61 4.57 0.73
C LEU A 29 2.56 3.50 1.81
N PHE A 30 2.01 2.34 1.45
CA PHE A 30 1.98 1.16 2.30
C PHE A 30 3.34 0.43 2.26
N GLY A 31 3.72 -0.20 3.37
CA GLY A 31 4.97 -0.96 3.47
C GLY A 31 6.14 -0.14 4.02
N GLY A 32 5.84 0.91 4.79
CA GLY A 32 6.82 1.66 5.57
C GLY A 32 7.52 0.80 6.63
N SER A 33 8.68 1.27 7.07
CA SER A 33 9.53 0.60 8.06
C SER A 33 9.83 1.58 9.18
N ASP A 34 9.24 1.39 10.36
CA ASP A 34 9.62 1.98 11.66
C ASP A 34 10.26 3.39 11.61
N ARG A 35 9.65 4.30 10.84
CA ARG A 35 10.10 5.68 10.72
C ARG A 35 9.07 6.54 11.41
N GLY A 36 9.50 7.34 12.37
CA GLY A 36 8.68 8.09 13.33
C GLY A 36 7.71 9.15 12.75
N GLU A 37 7.36 9.08 11.47
CA GLU A 37 6.41 9.95 10.77
C GLU A 37 5.31 9.14 10.04
N GLU A 38 5.16 7.86 10.35
CA GLU A 38 4.14 7.00 9.74
C GLU A 38 2.78 7.16 10.41
N ILE A 39 1.72 7.13 9.59
CA ILE A 39 0.35 7.01 10.06
C ILE A 39 0.09 5.54 10.34
N VAL A 40 -0.25 5.22 11.59
CA VAL A 40 -0.58 3.87 12.04
C VAL A 40 -2.10 3.74 12.13
N ILE A 41 -2.65 2.72 11.49
CA ILE A 41 -4.09 2.44 11.45
C ILE A 41 -4.38 1.12 12.15
N ASP A 42 -5.26 1.13 13.15
CA ASP A 42 -5.78 -0.08 13.78
C ASP A 42 -6.61 -0.90 12.77
N ILE A 43 -6.19 -2.14 12.57
CA ILE A 43 -6.87 -3.09 11.67
C ILE A 43 -7.38 -4.32 12.39
N ALA A 44 -7.37 -4.36 13.72
CA ALA A 44 -7.76 -5.54 14.50
C ALA A 44 -9.18 -6.01 14.16
N ALA A 45 -10.12 -5.08 13.95
CA ALA A 45 -11.50 -5.39 13.60
C ALA A 45 -11.67 -6.02 12.19
N VAL A 46 -10.68 -5.88 11.31
CA VAL A 46 -10.72 -6.36 9.92
C VAL A 46 -9.63 -7.39 9.60
N TRP A 47 -8.87 -7.82 10.62
CA TRP A 47 -7.74 -8.73 10.48
C TRP A 47 -8.09 -10.03 9.76
N GLU A 48 -9.17 -10.69 10.18
CA GLU A 48 -9.63 -11.95 9.56
C GLU A 48 -10.01 -11.75 8.08
N ARG A 49 -10.56 -10.58 7.74
CA ARG A 49 -10.90 -10.25 6.35
C ARG A 49 -9.65 -10.08 5.50
N LYS A 50 -8.60 -9.44 6.04
CA LYS A 50 -7.29 -9.32 5.39
C LYS A 50 -6.68 -10.70 5.15
N LEU A 51 -6.68 -11.57 6.17
CA LEU A 51 -6.17 -12.94 6.03
C LEU A 51 -6.95 -13.75 4.98
N ALA A 52 -8.29 -13.66 4.96
CA ALA A 52 -9.10 -14.31 3.94
C ALA A 52 -8.77 -13.83 2.53
N ALA A 53 -8.62 -12.51 2.34
CA ALA A 53 -8.20 -11.93 1.05
C ALA A 53 -6.80 -12.40 0.63
N THR A 54 -5.84 -12.45 1.57
CA THR A 54 -4.48 -12.95 1.30
C THR A 54 -4.51 -14.41 0.84
N ARG A 55 -5.35 -15.26 1.44
CA ARG A 55 -5.49 -16.67 1.04
C ARG A 55 -6.08 -16.86 -0.36
N CYS A 56 -6.80 -15.88 -0.91
CA CYS A 56 -7.27 -15.93 -2.29
C CYS A 56 -6.14 -15.92 -3.32
N HIS A 57 -4.94 -15.45 -2.96
CA HIS A 57 -3.74 -15.48 -3.80
C HIS A 57 -3.08 -16.86 -3.74
N VAL A 58 -3.78 -17.88 -4.25
CA VAL A 58 -3.48 -19.30 -4.03
C VAL A 58 -2.04 -19.68 -4.41
N SER A 59 -1.54 -19.20 -5.56
CA SER A 59 -0.18 -19.55 -6.01
C SER A 59 0.94 -18.89 -5.19
N GLN A 60 0.63 -17.81 -4.46
CA GLN A 60 1.56 -17.11 -3.59
C GLN A 60 1.43 -17.54 -2.11
N PHE A 61 0.21 -17.77 -1.62
CA PHE A 61 -0.11 -17.92 -0.18
C PHE A 61 -0.99 -19.12 0.16
N GLY A 62 -1.63 -19.78 -0.81
CA GLY A 62 -2.69 -20.78 -0.56
C GLY A 62 -2.30 -22.02 0.25
N GLN A 63 -0.99 -22.27 0.42
CA GLN A 63 -0.44 -23.37 1.24
C GLN A 63 0.74 -22.92 2.12
N ARG A 64 0.99 -21.61 2.25
CA ARG A 64 2.19 -21.08 2.90
C ARG A 64 1.81 -20.43 4.22
N GLU A 65 1.48 -21.24 5.23
CA GLU A 65 1.10 -20.73 6.55
C GLU A 65 2.21 -19.88 7.17
N GLU A 66 3.48 -20.24 6.97
CA GLU A 66 4.64 -19.44 7.39
C GLU A 66 4.62 -18.00 6.85
N ALA A 67 4.10 -17.79 5.62
CA ALA A 67 3.97 -16.46 5.04
C ALA A 67 2.82 -15.65 5.69
N LEU A 68 1.76 -16.33 6.13
CA LEU A 68 0.66 -15.72 6.86
C LEU A 68 1.04 -15.41 8.30
N GLU A 69 1.82 -16.27 8.95
CA GLU A 69 2.43 -16.02 10.26
C GLU A 69 3.40 -14.84 10.20
N TRP A 70 4.23 -14.77 9.16
CA TRP A 70 5.09 -13.61 8.92
C TRP A 70 4.28 -12.32 8.78
N LEU A 71 3.19 -12.36 8.01
CA LEU A 71 2.28 -11.22 7.85
C LEU A 71 1.63 -10.82 9.18
N ALA A 72 1.20 -11.80 9.99
CA ALA A 72 0.62 -11.57 11.31
C ALA A 72 1.61 -10.90 12.24
N ARG A 73 2.83 -11.43 12.33
CA ARG A 73 3.89 -10.86 13.16
C ARG A 73 4.21 -9.43 12.73
N TRP A 74 4.37 -9.18 11.43
CA TRP A 74 4.66 -7.84 10.93
C TRP A 74 3.57 -6.81 11.30
N ASN A 75 2.28 -7.18 11.20
CA ASN A 75 1.18 -6.27 11.59
C ASN A 75 1.07 -6.11 13.11
N HIS A 76 1.49 -7.10 13.88
CA HIS A 76 1.57 -7.01 15.34
C HIS A 76 2.68 -6.04 15.76
N GLU A 77 3.90 -6.22 15.22
CA GLU A 77 5.07 -5.37 15.48
C GLU A 77 4.79 -3.89 15.17
N ILE A 78 4.06 -3.58 14.09
CA ILE A 78 3.61 -2.21 13.79
C ILE A 78 2.65 -1.68 14.88
N GLY A 79 1.77 -2.53 15.42
CA GLY A 79 0.79 -2.14 16.43
C GLY A 79 1.38 -1.93 17.82
N GLU A 80 2.47 -2.63 18.15
CA GLU A 80 3.07 -2.62 19.49
C GLU A 80 3.45 -1.21 19.96
N CYS A 81 3.99 -0.36 19.09
CA CYS A 81 4.40 1.00 19.43
C CYS A 81 3.22 1.90 19.86
N CYS A 82 1.98 1.52 19.50
CA CYS A 82 0.76 2.26 19.77
C CYS A 82 -0.21 1.50 20.70
N GLY A 83 0.18 0.33 21.23
CA GLY A 83 -0.70 -0.52 22.06
C GLY A 83 -1.85 -1.16 21.28
N LEU A 84 -1.70 -1.36 19.97
CA LEU A 84 -2.69 -1.97 19.08
C LEU A 84 -2.36 -3.45 18.81
N ASN A 85 -3.38 -4.28 18.63
CA ASN A 85 -3.17 -5.72 18.39
C ASN A 85 -2.70 -6.03 16.96
N TYR A 86 -3.27 -5.34 15.98
CA TYR A 86 -2.80 -5.38 14.59
C TYR A 86 -2.92 -4.00 13.99
N ALA A 87 -1.87 -3.53 13.33
CA ALA A 87 -1.88 -2.25 12.66
C ALA A 87 -1.15 -2.28 11.32
N GLU A 88 -1.53 -1.36 10.45
CA GLU A 88 -0.82 -1.06 9.21
C GLU A 88 -0.22 0.34 9.29
N ALA A 89 1.02 0.47 8.81
CA ALA A 89 1.73 1.73 8.75
C ALA A 89 1.79 2.27 7.33
N PHE A 90 1.57 3.58 7.20
CA PHE A 90 1.58 4.30 5.94
C PHE A 90 2.44 5.54 6.03
N HIS A 91 3.34 5.73 5.07
CA HIS A 91 4.06 6.98 4.92
C HIS A 91 3.23 7.96 4.09
N GLN A 92 2.99 9.17 4.63
CA GLN A 92 2.30 10.22 3.88
C GLN A 92 3.30 10.91 2.94
N MET A 93 3.08 10.79 1.64
CA MET A 93 3.85 11.52 0.65
C MET A 93 3.23 12.90 0.43
N GLN A 94 4.00 13.94 0.72
CA GLN A 94 3.62 15.31 0.37
C GLN A 94 3.75 15.49 -1.14
N VAL A 95 2.69 15.99 -1.74
CA VAL A 95 2.65 16.41 -3.14
C VAL A 95 2.23 17.87 -3.17
N TRP A 96 2.79 18.59 -4.13
CA TRP A 96 2.74 20.05 -4.33
C TRP A 96 1.34 20.65 -4.38
#